data_AF-A0A2A4QPL0-F1
#
_entry.id   AF-A0A2A4QPL0-F1
#
_cell.length_a   1.000
_cell.length_b   1.000
_cell.length_c   1.000
_cell.angle_alpha   90.00
_cell.angle_beta   90.00
_cell.angle_gamma   90.00
#
_symmetry.space_group_name_H-M   'P 1'
#
loop_
_entity.id
_entity.type
_entity.pdbx_description
1 polymer ?
#
loop_
_entity_poly.entity_id
_entity_poly.type
_entity_poly.pdbx_seq_one_letter_code
_entity_poly.pdbx_strand_id
1 'polypeptide(L)'
;MIESECNIRVWHVVFCKATINHWLLDRLKYGHVYAMRLSPGKQYWTVIDPTTSCIDATTVPIELYSNPMDYKETALKSVRVIVKPKEISRFSAGVDVFSCVSVVKHLLGISSRRILTPNQLLKYLEQNKHG
;
A
#
# COMPACT_ATOMS: atom_id res chain seq x y z
N MET A 1 20.80 23.37 -15.50
CA MET A 1 21.09 22.13 -14.75
C MET A 1 20.02 22.00 -13.69
N ILE A 2 18.99 21.20 -13.94
CA ILE A 2 18.00 20.87 -12.92
C ILE A 2 18.56 19.63 -12.25
N GLU A 3 19.04 19.77 -11.02
CA GLU A 3 19.32 18.64 -10.17
C GLU A 3 18.04 17.80 -10.12
N SER A 4 18.05 16.68 -10.81
CA SER A 4 17.03 15.64 -10.70
C SER A 4 17.18 15.06 -9.30
N GLU A 5 16.61 15.76 -8.31
CA GLU A 5 16.39 15.23 -6.97
C GLU A 5 15.77 13.85 -7.15
N CYS A 6 16.50 12.84 -6.70
CA CYS A 6 16.01 11.49 -6.60
C CYS A 6 14.73 11.57 -5.77
N ASN A 7 13.56 11.53 -6.43
CA ASN A 7 12.25 11.73 -5.83
C ASN A 7 11.88 10.49 -5.02
N ILE A 8 12.63 10.28 -3.92
CA ILE A 8 12.45 9.17 -2.99
C ILE A 8 11.08 9.34 -2.35
N ARG A 9 10.17 8.41 -2.65
CA ARG A 9 8.81 8.43 -2.13
C ARG A 9 8.71 7.46 -0.97
N VAL A 10 8.38 7.99 0.20
CA VAL A 10 8.10 7.17 1.39
C VAL A 10 6.61 6.86 1.41
N TRP A 11 6.28 5.57 1.35
CA TRP A 11 4.93 5.05 1.49
C TRP A 11 4.77 4.32 2.82
N HIS A 12 3.57 4.38 3.38
CA HIS A 12 3.09 3.55 4.47
C HIS A 12 2.10 2.55 3.87
N VAL A 13 2.46 1.28 3.87
CA VAL A 13 1.58 0.19 3.45
C VAL A 13 0.82 -0.28 4.67
N VAL A 14 -0.50 -0.12 4.67
CA VAL A 14 -1.36 -0.44 5.81
C VAL A 14 -2.16 -1.69 5.52
N PHE A 15 -2.08 -2.65 6.44
CA PHE A 15 -2.72 -3.95 6.37
C PHE A 15 -3.92 -3.99 7.32
N CYS A 16 -5.06 -4.41 6.80
CA CYS A 16 -6.34 -4.38 7.51
C CYS A 16 -6.96 -5.77 7.63
N LYS A 17 -7.86 -5.90 8.60
CA LYS A 17 -8.80 -7.03 8.65
C LYS A 17 -9.78 -6.96 7.47
N ALA A 18 -10.24 -8.11 6.97
CA ALA A 18 -11.40 -8.15 6.09
C ALA A 18 -12.65 -7.72 6.85
N THR A 19 -13.49 -6.90 6.21
CA THR A 19 -14.83 -6.55 6.71
C THR A 19 -15.90 -7.51 6.19
N ILE A 20 -15.64 -8.17 5.07
CA ILE A 20 -16.54 -9.12 4.44
C ILE A 20 -16.30 -10.50 5.04
N ASN A 21 -17.38 -11.14 5.50
CA ASN A 21 -17.38 -12.52 5.98
C ASN A 21 -17.29 -13.46 4.76
N HIS A 22 -16.08 -13.93 4.47
CA HIS A 22 -15.80 -14.85 3.39
C HIS A 22 -14.77 -15.86 3.85
N TRP A 23 -15.08 -17.16 3.71
CA TRP A 23 -14.28 -18.27 4.28
C TRP A 23 -12.79 -18.24 3.93
N LEU A 24 -12.43 -17.72 2.75
CA LEU A 24 -11.04 -17.54 2.33
C LEU A 24 -10.34 -16.40 3.08
N LEU A 25 -11.05 -15.29 3.30
CA LEU A 25 -10.55 -14.12 4.02
C LEU A 25 -10.41 -14.39 5.52
N ASP A 26 -11.30 -15.22 6.09
CA ASP A 26 -11.25 -15.60 7.52
C ASP A 26 -9.99 -16.38 7.88
N ARG A 27 -9.39 -17.07 6.91
CA ARG A 27 -8.11 -17.77 7.08
C ARG A 27 -6.90 -16.84 7.02
N LEU A 28 -7.07 -15.60 6.57
CA LEU A 28 -5.99 -14.62 6.46
C LEU A 28 -5.99 -13.69 7.67
N LYS A 29 -4.82 -13.53 8.30
CA LYS A 29 -4.62 -12.51 9.35
C LYS A 29 -4.92 -11.09 8.84
N TYR A 30 -4.53 -10.79 7.60
CA TYR A 30 -4.82 -9.53 6.92
C TYR A 30 -5.60 -9.81 5.63
N GLY A 31 -6.77 -9.21 5.49
CA GLY A 31 -7.68 -9.40 4.36
C GLY A 31 -7.56 -8.32 3.28
N HIS A 32 -7.08 -7.13 3.65
CA HIS A 32 -6.96 -5.99 2.76
C HIS A 32 -5.66 -5.22 2.99
N VAL A 33 -5.26 -4.45 1.98
CA VAL A 33 -4.10 -3.57 2.03
C VAL A 33 -4.36 -2.28 1.26
N TYR A 34 -3.87 -1.16 1.78
CA TYR A 34 -3.86 0.13 1.09
C TYR A 34 -2.53 0.84 1.34
N ALA A 35 -2.29 1.95 0.64
CA ALA A 35 -1.05 2.71 0.79
C ALA A 35 -1.35 4.17 1.10
N MET A 36 -0.59 4.75 2.03
CA MET A 36 -0.63 6.17 2.37
C MET A 36 0.74 6.79 2.18
N ARG A 37 0.78 8.04 1.76
CA ARG A 37 2.02 8.81 1.70
C ARG A 37 1.77 10.22 2.18
N LEU A 38 2.75 10.75 2.89
CA LEU A 38 2.74 12.14 3.32
C LEU A 38 2.93 13.07 2.11
N SER A 39 2.10 14.11 2.01
CA SER A 39 2.28 15.16 1.01
C SER A 39 3.59 15.92 1.27
N PRO A 40 4.23 16.53 0.25
CA PRO A 40 5.47 17.29 0.43
C PRO A 40 5.39 18.38 1.51
N GLY A 41 4.23 19.05 1.62
CA GLY A 41 3.96 20.06 2.65
C GLY A 41 3.62 19.50 4.04
N LYS A 42 3.58 18.18 4.21
CA LYS A 42 3.25 17.49 5.48
C LYS A 42 1.95 17.98 6.12
N GLN A 43 0.96 18.28 5.28
CA GLN A 43 -0.39 18.70 5.71
C GLN A 43 -1.45 17.63 5.43
N TYR A 44 -1.19 16.77 4.45
CA TYR A 44 -2.15 15.79 3.99
C TYR A 44 -1.50 14.42 3.82
N TRP A 45 -2.29 13.38 4.02
CA TRP A 45 -2.02 12.05 3.51
C TRP A 45 -2.64 11.91 2.13
N THR A 46 -1.86 11.46 1.15
CA THR A 46 -2.39 10.86 -0.07
C THR A 46 -2.64 9.39 0.20
N VAL A 47 -3.89 8.95 0.07
CA VAL A 47 -4.35 7.58 0.31
C VAL A 47 -4.71 6.96 -1.02
N ILE A 48 -4.13 5.79 -1.30
CA ILE A 48 -4.51 4.93 -2.42
C ILE A 48 -5.15 3.68 -1.83
N ASP A 49 -6.46 3.59 -1.95
CA ASP A 49 -7.29 2.59 -1.30
C ASP A 49 -8.01 1.71 -2.33
N PRO A 50 -7.46 0.53 -2.64
CA PRO A 50 -8.09 -0.45 -3.52
C PRO A 50 -9.01 -1.43 -2.78
N THR A 51 -9.46 -1.11 -1.56
CA THR A 51 -10.30 -2.01 -0.74
C THR A 51 -11.79 -1.92 -1.07
N THR A 52 -12.20 -0.90 -1.83
CA THR A 52 -13.58 -0.76 -2.33
C THR A 52 -13.72 -1.42 -3.71
N SER A 53 -14.90 -1.33 -4.33
CA SER A 53 -15.13 -1.87 -5.69
C SER A 53 -14.31 -1.15 -6.77
N CYS A 54 -13.73 0.01 -6.46
CA CYS A 54 -12.84 0.77 -7.32
C CYS A 54 -11.52 1.08 -6.58
N ILE A 55 -10.52 1.59 -7.31
CA ILE A 55 -9.33 2.16 -6.67
C ILE A 55 -9.67 3.60 -6.31
N ASP A 56 -9.75 3.89 -5.02
CA ASP A 56 -9.97 5.25 -4.53
C ASP A 56 -8.63 5.94 -4.27
N ALA A 57 -8.54 7.22 -4.63
CA ALA A 57 -7.36 8.05 -4.45
C ALA A 57 -7.77 9.36 -3.79
N THR A 58 -7.60 9.44 -2.47
CA THR A 58 -8.08 10.57 -1.67
C THR A 58 -6.94 11.30 -0.97
N THR A 59 -7.18 12.56 -0.62
CA THR A 59 -6.30 13.33 0.24
C THR A 59 -7.02 13.65 1.54
N VAL A 60 -6.43 13.27 2.67
CA VAL A 60 -7.01 13.53 4.00
C VAL A 60 -6.07 14.37 4.85
N PRO A 61 -6.59 15.32 5.65
CA PRO A 61 -5.77 16.10 6.59
C PRO A 61 -5.08 15.21 7.63
N ILE A 62 -3.81 15.51 7.95
CA ILE A 62 -3.06 14.76 8.98
C ILE A 62 -3.62 15.02 10.38
N GLU A 63 -4.20 16.19 10.64
CA GLU A 63 -4.80 16.52 11.94
C GLU A 63 -5.93 15.57 12.33
N LEU A 64 -6.62 14.97 11.35
CA LEU A 64 -7.64 13.95 11.57
C LEU A 64 -7.03 12.55 11.77
N TYR A 65 -5.85 12.31 11.19
CA TYR A 65 -5.19 11.00 11.15
C TYR A 65 -3.69 11.17 11.35
N SER A 66 -3.29 11.34 12.61
CA SER A 66 -1.88 11.60 12.97
C SER A 66 -0.96 10.43 12.62
N ASN A 67 -1.51 9.20 12.66
CA ASN A 67 -0.86 7.97 12.27
C ASN A 67 -1.62 7.34 11.08
N PRO A 68 -0.94 6.76 10.08
CA PRO A 68 -1.60 6.00 9.00
C PRO A 68 -2.54 4.88 9.48
N MET A 69 -2.30 4.37 10.69
CA MET A 69 -3.14 3.38 11.36
C MET A 69 -4.50 3.93 11.79
N ASP A 70 -4.63 5.25 11.97
CA ASP A 70 -5.87 5.88 12.46
C ASP A 70 -6.92 6.04 11.35
N TYR A 71 -6.50 5.89 10.08
CA TYR A 71 -7.37 6.16 8.92
C TYR A 71 -8.56 5.19 8.81
N LYS A 72 -8.37 3.91 9.16
CA LYS A 72 -9.44 2.92 9.21
C LYS A 72 -9.38 2.15 10.51
N GLU A 73 -10.52 1.98 11.17
CA GLU A 73 -10.63 1.17 12.40
C GLU A 73 -10.17 -0.28 12.22
N THR A 74 -10.24 -0.78 10.98
CA THR A 74 -9.79 -2.14 10.63
C THR A 74 -8.28 -2.26 10.44
N ALA A 75 -7.51 -1.17 10.53
CA ALA A 75 -6.07 -1.18 10.35
C ALA A 75 -5.40 -1.95 11.49
N LEU A 76 -4.55 -2.92 11.12
CA LEU A 76 -3.88 -3.80 12.07
C LEU A 76 -2.35 -3.66 12.07
N LYS A 77 -1.76 -3.22 10.95
CA LYS A 77 -0.31 -3.01 10.84
C LYS A 77 0.06 -2.03 9.74
N SER A 78 1.09 -1.22 9.95
CA SER A 78 1.68 -0.36 8.92
C SER A 78 3.16 -0.72 8.71
N VAL A 79 3.60 -0.70 7.45
CA VAL A 79 5.00 -0.87 7.07
C VAL A 79 5.44 0.33 6.23
N ARG A 80 6.48 1.01 6.69
CA ARG A 80 7.13 2.09 5.94
C ARG A 80 8.01 1.50 4.83
N VAL A 81 7.82 1.95 3.61
CA VAL A 81 8.52 1.48 2.40
C VAL A 81 9.09 2.69 1.67
N ILE A 82 10.38 2.63 1.35
CA ILE A 82 11.07 3.65 0.56
C ILE A 82 11.06 3.19 -0.89
N VAL A 83 10.40 3.96 -1.76
CA VAL A 83 10.32 3.68 -3.18
C VAL A 83 11.21 4.67 -3.92
N LYS A 84 12.24 4.16 -4.57
CA LYS A 84 13.02 4.93 -5.54
C LYS A 84 12.19 5.02 -6.83
N PRO A 85 12.14 6.18 -7.50
CA PRO A 85 11.46 6.30 -8.78
C PRO A 85 12.17 5.36 -9.76
N LYS A 86 11.54 4.22 -10.06
CA LYS A 86 11.90 3.41 -11.21
C LYS A 86 11.14 3.95 -12.41
N GLU A 87 11.74 3.84 -13.60
CA GLU A 87 11.00 3.99 -14.85
C GLU A 87 9.72 3.15 -14.75
N ILE A 88 8.59 3.75 -15.08
CA ILE A 88 7.27 3.13 -15.02
C ILE A 88 7.31 1.95 -16.00
N SER A 89 7.70 0.77 -15.52
CA SER A 89 7.54 -0.46 -16.28
C SER A 89 6.04 -0.65 -16.45
N ARG A 90 5.62 -0.87 -17.70
CA ARG A 90 4.21 -1.05 -18.09
C ARG A 90 3.46 -1.88 -17.05
N PHE A 91 2.28 -1.38 -16.65
CA PHE A 91 1.35 -2.09 -15.78
C PHE A 91 1.02 -3.46 -16.39
N SER A 92 1.70 -4.50 -15.92
CA SER A 92 1.27 -5.86 -16.10
C SER A 92 0.35 -6.15 -14.92
N ALA A 93 -0.95 -5.88 -15.07
CA ALA A 93 -1.95 -6.48 -14.20
C ALA A 93 -1.81 -8.00 -14.31
N GLY A 94 -1.02 -8.58 -13.39
CA GLY A 94 -1.14 -9.99 -13.13
C GLY A 94 -2.56 -10.25 -12.64
N VAL A 95 -3.09 -11.42 -12.96
CA VAL A 95 -4.34 -11.91 -12.39
C VAL A 95 -4.06 -12.29 -10.93
N ASP A 96 -3.89 -11.30 -10.05
CA ASP A 96 -3.79 -11.58 -8.62
C ASP A 96 -5.21 -11.79 -8.07
N VAL A 97 -5.35 -12.77 -7.17
CA VAL A 97 -6.63 -13.12 -6.52
C VAL A 97 -7.19 -11.94 -5.70
N PHE A 98 -6.30 -11.06 -5.23
CA PHE A 98 -6.65 -9.86 -4.45
C PHE A 98 -6.18 -8.60 -5.19
N SER A 99 -7.13 -7.87 -5.79
CA SER A 99 -6.87 -6.62 -6.53
C SER A 99 -6.09 -5.60 -5.69
N CYS A 100 -6.37 -5.51 -4.39
CA CYS A 100 -5.66 -4.62 -3.47
C CYS A 100 -4.15 -4.89 -3.39
N VAL A 101 -3.74 -6.16 -3.50
CA VAL A 101 -2.32 -6.55 -3.51
C VAL A 101 -1.65 -6.13 -4.81
N SER A 102 -2.33 -6.28 -5.96
CA SER A 102 -1.81 -5.85 -7.28
C SER A 102 -1.54 -4.36 -7.32
N VAL A 103 -2.51 -3.55 -6.86
CA VAL A 103 -2.43 -2.09 -6.87
C VAL A 103 -1.26 -1.62 -6.02
N VAL A 104 -1.15 -2.13 -4.79
CA VAL A 104 -0.04 -1.77 -3.89
C VAL A 104 1.30 -2.26 -4.44
N LYS A 105 1.39 -3.48 -4.98
CA LYS A 105 2.62 -3.95 -5.64
C LYS A 105 3.05 -3.02 -6.76
N HIS A 106 2.11 -2.60 -7.61
CA HIS A 106 2.40 -1.70 -8.71
C HIS A 106 2.89 -0.33 -8.21
N LEU A 107 2.21 0.24 -7.22
CA LEU A 107 2.60 1.49 -6.58
C LEU A 107 4.04 1.45 -6.02
N LEU A 108 4.45 0.30 -5.50
CA LEU A 108 5.77 0.08 -4.92
C LEU A 108 6.81 -0.43 -5.94
N GLY A 109 6.43 -0.67 -7.20
CA GLY A 109 7.33 -1.22 -8.23
C GLY A 109 7.73 -2.69 -8.01
N ILE A 110 6.88 -3.47 -7.35
CA ILE A 110 7.08 -4.90 -7.06
C ILE A 110 6.46 -5.74 -8.19
N SER A 111 7.29 -6.50 -8.92
CA SER A 111 6.85 -7.34 -10.06
C SER A 111 6.64 -8.83 -9.72
N SER A 112 6.77 -9.22 -8.44
CA SER A 112 6.70 -10.63 -8.05
C SER A 112 5.30 -11.24 -8.25
N ARG A 113 5.22 -12.30 -9.05
CA ARG A 113 3.99 -13.10 -9.27
C ARG A 113 3.66 -14.07 -8.12
N ARG A 114 4.55 -14.20 -7.13
CA ARG A 114 4.37 -15.11 -5.98
C ARG A 114 3.67 -14.45 -4.79
N ILE A 115 3.47 -13.14 -4.85
CA ILE A 115 2.81 -12.35 -3.81
C ILE A 115 1.38 -12.12 -4.25
N LEU A 116 0.47 -12.96 -3.74
CA LEU A 116 -0.94 -12.98 -4.11
C LEU A 116 -1.85 -12.48 -2.99
N THR A 117 -1.43 -12.64 -1.72
CA THR A 117 -2.23 -12.29 -0.54
C THR A 117 -1.60 -11.14 0.26
N PRO A 118 -2.39 -10.38 1.06
CA PRO A 118 -1.85 -9.36 1.95
C PRO A 118 -0.81 -9.91 2.93
N ASN A 119 -1.02 -11.13 3.45
CA ASN A 119 -0.05 -11.79 4.34
C ASN A 119 1.31 -12.04 3.67
N GLN A 120 1.30 -12.48 2.41
CA GLN A 120 2.54 -12.68 1.64
C GLN A 120 3.23 -11.35 1.35
N LEU A 121 2.45 -10.31 1.01
CA LEU A 121 2.99 -8.97 0.78
C LEU A 121 3.65 -8.42 2.05
N LEU A 122 3.00 -8.57 3.21
CA LEU A 122 3.58 -8.17 4.48
C LEU A 122 4.92 -8.88 4.71
N LYS A 123 4.95 -10.22 4.63
CA LYS A 123 6.19 -11.00 4.81
C LYS A 123 7.29 -10.53 3.88
N TYR A 124 6.96 -10.32 2.61
CA TYR A 124 7.91 -9.80 1.62
C TYR A 124 8.45 -8.43 2.02
N LEU A 125 7.59 -7.48 2.37
CA LEU A 125 8.01 -6.14 2.77
C LEU A 125 8.90 -6.19 4.02
N GLU A 126 8.55 -7.01 5.01
CA GLU A 126 9.34 -7.15 6.24
C GLU A 126 10.73 -7.75 6.01
N GLN A 127 10.85 -8.71 5.10
CA GLN A 127 12.13 -9.30 4.72
C GLN A 127 13.00 -8.33 3.90
N ASN A 128 12.40 -7.40 3.16
CA ASN A 128 13.10 -6.47 2.27
C ASN A 128 13.25 -5.04 2.86
N LYS A 129 13.07 -4.87 4.18
CA LYS A 129 13.20 -3.57 4.89
C LYS A 129 14.62 -2.95 4.90
N HIS A 130 15.58 -3.53 4.18
CA HIS A 130 17.01 -3.15 4.21
C HIS A 130 17.58 -2.60 2.89
N GLY A 131 16.74 -2.21 1.92
CA GLY A 131 17.18 -1.67 0.62
C GLY A 131 17.07 -0.15 0.47
#